data_AF-A0A6A6WG39-F1
#
_entry.id   AF-A0A6A6WG39-F1
#
_cell.length_a   1.000
_cell.length_b   1.000
_cell.length_c   1.000
_cell.angle_alpha   90.00
_cell.angle_beta   90.00
_cell.angle_gamma   90.00
#
_symmetry.space_group_name_H-M   'P 1'
#
loop_
_entity.id
_entity.type
_entity.pdbx_description
1 polymer ?
#
loop_
_entity_poly.entity_id
_entity_poly.type
_entity_poly.pdbx_seq_one_letter_code
_entity_poly.pdbx_strand_id
1 'polypeptide(L)'
;MSFFKTSVASCLLGVAIAVNEAPIVPVAAQIGALDFGITCQVPILGNYTFAGFFTATAAIQANAGQEIYYTDLVAEVTIPSSITTLGGLIGARSVDANVKVALDLENASPATFNIFPNGLQINDIKFTPGSPVTVRVPTNGTLQPLGPITMGAAGTTHAIHLGEVDIEIMIPFGPTKFPLDVKCPPQAIPYDCDFSGVIQQEIDLTISGTVPTYLNPGKTFSVDDVYAYLRVPAALTAQVKAIIPEAKTGRVTADNFTIAVKNGSPGAYNALPTPQVVEFEFVDGQEIGIAVPKDETFSIGPLVPGMSGSELFLDAGDASGAVDILDGEGATVITVPFTCVPKYTSSLIGIPVTDLTAPPITP
;
A
#
# COMPACT_ATOMS: atom_id res chain seq x y z
N MET A 1 -40.84 50.69 -55.77
CA MET A 1 -40.69 50.26 -54.37
C MET A 1 -40.19 48.82 -54.38
N SER A 2 -38.89 48.63 -54.18
CA SER A 2 -38.23 47.32 -54.23
C SER A 2 -37.68 47.02 -52.83
N PHE A 3 -38.11 45.91 -52.23
CA PHE A 3 -37.70 45.46 -50.91
C PHE A 3 -36.44 44.59 -51.02
N PHE A 4 -35.38 44.99 -50.33
CA PHE A 4 -34.18 44.18 -50.09
C PHE A 4 -34.50 43.08 -49.07
N LYS A 5 -34.25 41.81 -49.42
CA LYS A 5 -34.22 40.68 -48.47
C LYS A 5 -32.76 40.38 -48.10
N THR A 6 -32.43 40.55 -46.83
CA THR A 6 -31.15 40.18 -46.25
C THR A 6 -31.25 38.74 -45.71
N SER A 7 -30.48 37.81 -46.29
CA SER A 7 -30.33 36.45 -45.77
C SER A 7 -29.26 36.44 -44.67
N VAL A 8 -29.63 35.98 -43.47
CA VAL A 8 -28.70 35.74 -42.36
C VAL A 8 -28.13 34.34 -42.51
N ALA A 9 -26.81 34.23 -42.69
CA ALA A 9 -26.09 32.97 -42.67
C ALA A 9 -25.73 32.63 -41.21
N SER A 10 -26.32 31.57 -40.67
CA SER A 10 -25.97 31.04 -39.35
C SER A 10 -24.75 30.13 -39.47
N CYS A 11 -23.63 30.55 -38.89
CA CYS A 11 -22.45 29.71 -38.66
C CYS A 11 -22.72 28.76 -37.48
N LEU A 12 -22.87 27.46 -37.76
CA LEU A 12 -22.82 26.39 -36.77
C LEU A 12 -21.35 26.16 -36.38
N LEU A 13 -20.93 26.72 -35.24
CA LEU A 13 -19.68 26.33 -34.59
C LEU A 13 -19.91 25.01 -33.87
N GLY A 14 -19.41 23.92 -34.45
CA GLY A 14 -19.34 22.62 -33.78
C GLY A 14 -18.33 22.72 -32.64
N VAL A 15 -18.81 22.55 -31.41
CA VAL A 15 -17.95 22.39 -30.24
C VAL A 15 -17.35 20.99 -30.33
N ALA A 16 -16.05 20.91 -30.65
CA ALA A 16 -15.32 19.66 -30.56
C ALA A 16 -15.27 19.26 -29.07
N ILE A 17 -15.93 18.17 -28.72
CA ILE A 17 -15.77 17.52 -27.42
C ILE A 17 -14.38 16.88 -27.47
N ALA A 18 -13.41 17.46 -26.77
CA ALA A 18 -12.12 16.81 -26.58
C ALA A 18 -12.38 15.52 -25.79
N VAL A 19 -12.34 14.39 -26.48
CA VAL A 19 -12.30 13.07 -25.84
C VAL A 19 -10.98 13.04 -25.09
N ASN A 20 -11.06 12.95 -23.77
CA ASN A 20 -9.90 12.81 -22.90
C ASN A 20 -9.33 11.39 -23.12
N GLU A 21 -8.59 11.20 -24.20
CA GLU A 21 -7.85 9.95 -24.43
C GLU A 21 -6.72 9.91 -23.41
N ALA A 22 -6.81 8.98 -22.47
CA ALA A 22 -5.73 8.70 -21.54
C ALA A 22 -4.43 8.43 -22.33
N PRO A 23 -3.27 8.96 -21.89
CA PRO A 23 -2.01 8.71 -22.58
C PRO A 23 -1.76 7.20 -22.67
N ILE A 24 -1.20 6.76 -23.80
CA ILE A 24 -0.85 5.36 -24.04
C ILE A 24 0.08 4.91 -22.90
N VAL A 25 -0.41 4.04 -22.03
CA VAL A 25 0.39 3.46 -20.95
C VAL A 25 1.47 2.57 -21.61
N PRO A 26 2.77 2.79 -21.34
CA PRO A 26 3.83 1.99 -21.94
C PRO A 26 3.65 0.50 -21.64
N VAL A 27 4.08 -0.36 -22.57
CA VAL A 27 3.90 -1.82 -22.60
C VAL A 27 4.56 -2.56 -21.41
N ALA A 28 5.23 -1.83 -20.51
CA ALA A 28 5.79 -2.31 -19.25
C ALA A 28 4.93 -1.91 -18.02
N ALA A 29 3.62 -1.74 -18.19
CA ALA A 29 2.73 -1.41 -17.09
C ALA A 29 2.47 -2.64 -16.22
N GLN A 30 2.75 -2.51 -14.93
CA GLN A 30 2.45 -3.54 -13.94
C GLN A 30 1.14 -3.19 -13.25
N ILE A 31 0.24 -4.16 -13.18
CA ILE A 31 -0.92 -4.08 -12.30
C ILE A 31 -0.40 -4.43 -10.91
N GLY A 32 -0.26 -3.42 -10.06
CA GLY A 32 0.04 -3.60 -8.64
C GLY A 32 -1.27 -3.69 -7.86
N ALA A 33 -1.41 -4.74 -7.06
CA ALA A 33 -2.41 -4.77 -6.00
C ALA A 33 -1.71 -4.49 -4.67
N LEU A 34 -2.15 -3.46 -3.97
CA LEU A 34 -1.75 -3.08 -2.63
C LEU A 34 -2.88 -3.48 -1.67
N ASP A 35 -2.64 -4.43 -0.78
CA ASP A 35 -3.56 -4.75 0.32
C ASP A 35 -3.00 -4.16 1.62
N PHE A 36 -3.75 -3.26 2.25
CA PHE A 36 -3.35 -2.61 3.49
C PHE A 36 -4.45 -2.70 4.56
N GLY A 37 -4.06 -3.18 5.73
CA GLY A 37 -4.89 -2.99 6.92
C GLY A 37 -4.92 -1.50 7.29
N ILE A 38 -6.09 -0.89 7.34
CA ILE A 38 -6.26 0.51 7.76
C ILE A 38 -6.80 0.54 9.18
N THR A 39 -6.00 0.99 10.15
CA THR A 39 -6.51 1.26 11.48
C THR A 39 -7.04 2.69 11.56
N CYS A 40 -8.33 2.82 11.82
CA CYS A 40 -9.01 4.09 11.94
C CYS A 40 -9.48 4.34 13.36
N GLN A 41 -9.36 5.60 13.79
CA GLN A 41 -9.96 6.08 15.02
C GLN A 41 -11.42 6.42 14.77
N VAL A 42 -12.31 5.71 15.44
CA VAL A 42 -13.75 5.98 15.43
C VAL A 42 -14.09 6.75 16.72
N PRO A 43 -14.60 7.98 16.63
CA PRO A 43 -14.98 8.75 17.81
C PRO A 43 -15.90 7.95 18.72
N ILE A 44 -15.68 8.06 20.03
CA ILE A 44 -16.46 7.39 21.10
C ILE A 44 -16.23 5.87 21.20
N LEU A 45 -15.93 5.19 20.08
CA LEU A 45 -15.81 3.73 20.04
C LEU A 45 -14.35 3.25 20.15
N GLY A 46 -13.37 4.11 19.88
CA GLY A 46 -11.94 3.77 19.96
C GLY A 46 -11.34 3.41 18.61
N ASN A 47 -10.26 2.64 18.62
CA ASN A 47 -9.54 2.26 17.40
C ASN A 47 -10.15 0.98 16.80
N TYR A 48 -10.45 1.01 15.51
CA TYR A 48 -10.93 -0.14 14.74
C TYR A 48 -10.07 -0.33 13.51
N THR A 49 -9.72 -1.58 13.23
CA THR A 49 -9.01 -1.94 12.00
C THR A 49 -10.02 -2.37 10.94
N PHE A 50 -9.96 -1.70 9.80
CA PHE A 50 -10.67 -2.01 8.56
C PHE A 50 -9.68 -2.70 7.63
N ALA A 51 -10.11 -3.71 6.88
CA ALA A 51 -9.28 -4.27 5.82
C ALA A 51 -9.53 -3.48 4.54
N GLY A 52 -8.49 -2.86 3.98
CA GLY A 52 -8.55 -2.06 2.76
C GLY A 52 -7.72 -2.71 1.66
N PHE A 53 -8.32 -2.92 0.51
CA PHE A 53 -7.65 -3.42 -0.67
C PHE A 53 -7.65 -2.32 -1.74
N PHE A 54 -6.55 -2.13 -2.46
CA PHE A 54 -6.42 -1.14 -3.51
C PHE A 54 -5.59 -1.70 -4.66
N THR A 55 -6.11 -1.67 -5.86
CA THR A 55 -5.37 -2.07 -7.06
C THR A 55 -5.25 -0.89 -8.00
N ALA A 56 -4.11 -0.80 -8.67
CA ALA A 56 -3.84 0.19 -9.69
C ALA A 56 -2.81 -0.34 -10.69
N THR A 57 -2.93 0.08 -11.93
CA THR A 57 -1.90 -0.11 -12.95
C THR A 57 -0.94 1.08 -12.91
N ALA A 58 0.36 0.81 -12.86
CA ALA A 58 1.42 1.83 -12.84
C ALA A 58 2.54 1.51 -13.84
N ALA A 59 3.28 2.53 -14.25
CA ALA A 59 4.54 2.33 -14.96
C ALA A 59 5.61 1.80 -13.98
N ILE A 60 6.29 0.70 -14.32
CA ILE A 60 7.36 0.13 -13.47
C ILE A 60 8.62 1.00 -13.40
N GLN A 61 8.83 1.83 -14.42
CA GLN A 61 10.00 2.68 -14.56
C GLN A 61 9.58 3.99 -15.20
N ALA A 62 10.21 5.07 -14.77
CA ALA A 62 10.07 6.37 -15.35
C ALA A 62 11.35 7.17 -15.14
N ASN A 63 11.67 8.03 -16.11
CA ASN A 63 12.83 8.90 -16.01
C ASN A 63 12.61 9.97 -14.94
N ALA A 64 13.70 10.51 -14.38
CA ALA A 64 13.61 11.66 -13.50
C ALA A 64 12.88 12.82 -14.20
N GLY A 65 11.89 13.41 -13.53
CA GLY A 65 11.04 14.46 -14.06
C GLY A 65 9.95 13.99 -15.05
N GLN A 66 9.85 12.70 -15.35
CA GLN A 66 8.77 12.17 -16.19
C GLN A 66 7.45 12.17 -15.42
N GLU A 67 6.35 12.51 -16.11
CA GLU A 67 5.00 12.35 -15.56
C GLU A 67 4.49 10.92 -15.76
N ILE A 68 3.92 10.35 -14.72
CA ILE A 68 3.20 9.06 -14.75
C ILE A 68 1.76 9.25 -14.29
N TYR A 69 0.95 8.24 -14.61
CA TYR A 69 -0.44 8.12 -14.15
C TYR A 69 -0.65 6.72 -13.60
N TYR A 70 -1.43 6.63 -12.52
CA TYR A 70 -2.03 5.37 -12.09
C TYR A 70 -3.35 5.18 -12.83
N THR A 71 -3.58 4.01 -13.43
CA THR A 71 -4.83 3.69 -14.14
C THR A 71 -5.53 2.49 -13.51
N ASP A 72 -6.75 2.22 -13.97
CA ASP A 72 -7.53 1.02 -13.61
C ASP A 72 -7.77 0.85 -12.11
N LEU A 73 -7.89 1.97 -11.39
CA LEU A 73 -7.91 1.89 -9.95
C LEU A 73 -9.22 1.30 -9.42
N VAL A 74 -9.09 0.35 -8.49
CA VAL A 74 -10.19 -0.24 -7.75
C VAL A 74 -9.78 -0.31 -6.29
N ALA A 75 -10.69 0.03 -5.39
CA ALA A 75 -10.51 -0.17 -3.96
C ALA A 75 -11.64 -1.00 -3.39
N GLU A 76 -11.37 -1.78 -2.34
CA GLU A 76 -12.37 -2.44 -1.53
C GLU A 76 -12.10 -2.14 -0.06
N VAL A 77 -13.15 -1.88 0.72
CA VAL A 77 -13.03 -1.68 2.16
C VAL A 77 -13.98 -2.63 2.86
N THR A 78 -13.44 -3.45 3.76
CA THR A 78 -14.23 -4.35 4.59
C THR A 78 -14.44 -3.74 5.97
N ILE A 79 -15.69 -3.43 6.26
CA ILE A 79 -16.15 -2.97 7.57
C ILE A 79 -16.32 -4.20 8.48
N PRO A 80 -15.67 -4.22 9.66
CA PRO A 80 -15.71 -5.38 10.55
C PRO A 80 -17.09 -5.58 11.17
N SER A 81 -17.38 -6.83 11.55
CA SER A 81 -18.66 -7.23 12.17
C SER A 81 -18.96 -6.51 13.47
N SER A 82 -17.94 -6.06 14.21
CA SER A 82 -18.10 -5.27 15.43
C SER A 82 -18.81 -3.94 15.15
N ILE A 83 -18.43 -3.24 14.08
CA ILE A 83 -19.06 -1.97 13.65
C ILE A 83 -20.47 -2.22 13.13
N THR A 84 -20.69 -3.25 12.30
CA THR A 84 -22.04 -3.57 11.79
C THR A 84 -22.98 -4.04 12.91
N THR A 85 -22.47 -4.69 13.95
CA THR A 85 -23.23 -5.03 15.17
C THR A 85 -23.69 -3.79 15.90
N LEU A 86 -22.80 -2.81 16.10
CA LEU A 86 -23.13 -1.54 16.75
C LEU A 86 -24.21 -0.78 15.95
N GLY A 87 -24.06 -0.71 14.63
CA GLY A 87 -25.11 -0.18 13.74
C GLY A 87 -26.44 -0.91 13.92
N GLY A 88 -26.39 -2.24 14.09
CA GLY A 88 -27.55 -3.07 14.38
C GLY A 88 -28.29 -2.70 15.66
N LEU A 89 -27.57 -2.41 16.75
CA LEU A 89 -28.11 -2.05 18.06
C LEU A 89 -28.90 -0.73 18.03
N ILE A 90 -28.50 0.21 17.17
CA ILE A 90 -29.20 1.49 16.97
C ILE A 90 -30.24 1.44 15.83
N GLY A 91 -30.51 0.24 15.28
CA GLY A 91 -31.52 0.02 14.25
C GLY A 91 -31.09 0.34 12.81
N ALA A 92 -29.83 0.74 12.59
CA ALA A 92 -29.32 0.98 11.25
C ALA A 92 -29.13 -0.33 10.47
N ARG A 93 -29.40 -0.28 9.16
CA ARG A 93 -29.23 -1.39 8.20
C ARG A 93 -28.53 -0.96 6.90
N SER A 94 -28.41 0.34 6.71
CA SER A 94 -27.52 0.93 5.73
C SER A 94 -26.87 2.18 6.29
N VAL A 95 -25.76 2.59 5.69
CA VAL A 95 -25.09 3.86 5.96
C VAL A 95 -24.73 4.53 4.63
N ASP A 96 -24.63 5.85 4.63
CA ASP A 96 -23.92 6.55 3.57
C ASP A 96 -22.52 6.88 4.07
N ALA A 97 -21.54 6.95 3.17
CA ALA A 97 -20.18 7.31 3.50
C ALA A 97 -19.64 8.34 2.51
N ASN A 98 -18.87 9.29 3.02
CA ASN A 98 -18.09 10.23 2.23
C ASN A 98 -16.61 10.01 2.54
N VAL A 99 -15.88 9.47 1.56
CA VAL A 99 -14.50 9.00 1.73
C VAL A 99 -13.53 9.96 1.05
N LYS A 100 -12.58 10.51 1.79
CA LYS A 100 -11.41 11.21 1.22
C LYS A 100 -10.19 10.36 1.49
N VAL A 101 -9.37 10.17 0.45
CA VAL A 101 -8.13 9.39 0.53
C VAL A 101 -7.01 10.27 0.01
N ALA A 102 -5.95 10.38 0.81
CA ALA A 102 -4.67 10.90 0.38
C ALA A 102 -3.69 9.74 0.17
N LEU A 103 -2.83 9.86 -0.84
CA LEU A 103 -1.63 9.05 -1.00
C LEU A 103 -0.44 9.94 -0.70
N ASP A 104 0.49 9.46 0.11
CA ASP A 104 1.78 10.10 0.29
C ASP A 104 2.79 9.47 -0.65
N LEU A 105 3.47 10.32 -1.41
CA LEU A 105 4.32 9.96 -2.52
C LEU A 105 5.76 10.33 -2.18
N GLU A 106 6.61 9.33 -1.98
CA GLU A 106 8.04 9.54 -1.76
C GLU A 106 8.77 9.68 -3.11
N ASN A 107 9.75 10.59 -3.18
CA ASN A 107 10.50 10.89 -4.40
C ASN A 107 9.61 11.19 -5.63
N ALA A 108 8.49 11.89 -5.43
CA ALA A 108 7.64 12.37 -6.52
C ALA A 108 6.97 13.70 -6.14
N SER A 109 6.43 14.39 -7.14
CA SER A 109 5.65 15.62 -6.99
C SER A 109 4.27 15.46 -7.64
N PRO A 110 3.17 15.78 -6.95
CA PRO A 110 3.15 16.29 -5.57
C PRO A 110 3.54 15.21 -4.54
N ALA A 111 4.03 15.63 -3.37
CA ALA A 111 4.39 14.70 -2.27
C ALA A 111 3.16 14.09 -1.58
N THR A 112 1.99 14.71 -1.73
CA THR A 112 0.70 14.15 -1.30
C THR A 112 -0.29 14.32 -2.44
N PHE A 113 -1.03 13.26 -2.75
CA PHE A 113 -2.00 13.22 -3.83
C PHE A 113 -3.38 12.83 -3.30
N ASN A 114 -4.35 13.74 -3.39
CA ASN A 114 -5.72 13.45 -2.98
C ASN A 114 -6.46 12.71 -4.10
N ILE A 115 -6.78 11.43 -3.87
CA ILE A 115 -7.53 10.59 -4.83
C ILE A 115 -8.94 11.17 -5.05
N PHE A 116 -9.58 11.60 -3.95
CA PHE A 116 -10.93 12.14 -3.94
C PHE A 116 -10.94 13.54 -3.30
N PRO A 117 -10.50 14.59 -4.00
CA PRO A 117 -10.37 15.93 -3.42
C PRO A 117 -11.70 16.49 -2.91
N ASN A 118 -12.82 16.10 -3.54
CA ASN A 118 -14.17 16.47 -3.13
C ASN A 118 -14.87 15.39 -2.27
N GLY A 119 -14.15 14.33 -1.91
CA GLY A 119 -14.72 13.13 -1.31
C GLY A 119 -15.48 12.26 -2.31
N LEU A 120 -15.47 10.95 -2.06
CA LEU A 120 -16.25 9.96 -2.78
C LEU A 120 -17.49 9.63 -1.95
N GLN A 121 -18.65 9.93 -2.53
CA GLN A 121 -19.95 9.61 -1.93
C GLN A 121 -20.35 8.19 -2.29
N ILE A 122 -20.53 7.35 -1.27
CA ILE A 122 -21.03 5.98 -1.36
C ILE A 122 -22.36 5.94 -0.60
N ASN A 123 -23.46 5.76 -1.32
CA ASN A 123 -24.79 5.80 -0.75
C ASN A 123 -25.34 4.38 -0.52
N ASP A 124 -26.19 4.23 0.49
CA ASP A 124 -26.94 3.02 0.80
C ASP A 124 -26.06 1.76 0.90
N ILE A 125 -24.96 1.85 1.65
CA ILE A 125 -24.12 0.70 1.98
C ILE A 125 -24.92 -0.21 2.91
N LYS A 126 -25.52 -1.25 2.35
CA LYS A 126 -26.34 -2.22 3.10
C LYS A 126 -25.46 -3.16 3.90
N PHE A 127 -25.84 -3.42 5.14
CA PHE A 127 -25.16 -4.38 5.98
C PHE A 127 -26.13 -5.19 6.84
N THR A 128 -25.71 -6.41 7.18
CA THR A 128 -26.39 -7.26 8.14
C THR A 128 -25.68 -7.17 9.48
N PRO A 129 -26.37 -6.82 10.59
CA PRO A 129 -25.75 -6.77 11.90
C PRO A 129 -24.99 -8.06 12.26
N GLY A 130 -23.75 -7.92 12.73
CA GLY A 130 -22.90 -9.07 13.09
C GLY A 130 -22.17 -9.72 11.93
N SER A 131 -22.38 -9.27 10.69
CA SER A 131 -21.63 -9.72 9.53
C SER A 131 -20.71 -8.61 9.02
N PRO A 132 -19.47 -8.91 8.59
CA PRO A 132 -18.66 -7.93 7.89
C PRO A 132 -19.33 -7.53 6.57
N VAL A 133 -19.04 -6.32 6.08
CA VAL A 133 -19.50 -5.85 4.76
C VAL A 133 -18.31 -5.32 3.97
N THR A 134 -18.15 -5.80 2.75
CA THR A 134 -17.12 -5.33 1.82
C THR A 134 -17.75 -4.36 0.82
N VAL A 135 -17.15 -3.18 0.70
CA VAL A 135 -17.62 -2.09 -0.15
C VAL A 135 -16.58 -1.86 -1.24
N ARG A 136 -16.96 -2.10 -2.49
CA ARG A 136 -16.11 -1.84 -3.66
C ARG A 136 -16.28 -0.40 -4.15
N VAL A 137 -15.16 0.21 -4.53
CA VAL A 137 -15.01 1.58 -5.01
C VAL A 137 -14.19 1.58 -6.31
N PRO A 138 -14.74 2.04 -7.44
CA PRO A 138 -16.16 2.37 -7.63
C PRO A 138 -17.01 1.09 -7.57
N THR A 139 -18.31 1.23 -7.35
CA THR A 139 -19.21 0.06 -7.35
C THR A 139 -19.23 -0.68 -8.69
N ASN A 140 -18.94 0.01 -9.80
CA ASN A 140 -18.77 -0.57 -11.13
C ASN A 140 -17.59 0.08 -11.86
N GLY A 141 -16.81 -0.71 -12.61
CA GLY A 141 -15.67 -0.22 -13.39
C GLY A 141 -14.44 0.09 -12.54
N THR A 142 -13.65 1.07 -13.00
CA THR A 142 -12.42 1.60 -12.39
C THR A 142 -12.54 3.11 -12.18
N LEU A 143 -11.75 3.67 -11.26
CA LEU A 143 -11.68 5.12 -11.07
C LEU A 143 -11.00 5.80 -12.26
N GLN A 144 -11.17 7.12 -12.34
CA GLN A 144 -10.38 7.93 -13.26
C GLN A 144 -8.89 7.79 -12.94
N PRO A 145 -8.00 7.86 -13.96
CA PRO A 145 -6.56 7.84 -13.73
C PRO A 145 -6.12 8.88 -12.70
N LEU A 146 -5.20 8.50 -11.81
CA LEU A 146 -4.58 9.42 -10.85
C LEU A 146 -3.28 9.97 -11.43
N GLY A 147 -3.23 11.29 -11.63
CA GLY A 147 -2.04 12.00 -12.10
C GLY A 147 -2.38 13.36 -12.72
N PRO A 148 -1.37 14.08 -13.27
CA PRO A 148 0.01 13.62 -13.43
C PRO A 148 0.79 13.59 -12.11
N ILE A 149 1.71 12.64 -11.98
CA ILE A 149 2.71 12.56 -10.92
C ILE A 149 4.08 12.67 -11.55
N THR A 150 4.84 13.70 -11.18
CA THR A 150 6.20 13.92 -11.66
C THR A 150 7.19 13.13 -10.82
N MET A 151 7.94 12.24 -11.45
CA MET A 151 8.96 11.43 -10.79
C MET A 151 10.16 12.28 -10.34
N GLY A 152 10.70 11.96 -9.17
CA GLY A 152 11.81 12.69 -8.56
C GLY A 152 13.18 12.34 -9.15
N ALA A 153 14.19 12.22 -8.28
CA ALA A 153 15.57 11.99 -8.70
C ALA A 153 15.77 10.58 -9.29
N ALA A 154 16.66 10.49 -10.28
CA ALA A 154 17.06 9.21 -10.87
C ALA A 154 17.82 8.35 -9.86
N GLY A 155 17.62 7.03 -9.91
CA GLY A 155 18.26 6.09 -8.98
C GLY A 155 17.64 6.08 -7.58
N THR A 156 16.52 6.76 -7.38
CA THR A 156 15.76 6.73 -6.14
C THR A 156 14.38 6.13 -6.41
N THR A 157 13.97 5.18 -5.58
CA THR A 157 12.65 4.57 -5.62
C THR A 157 11.55 5.60 -5.43
N HIS A 158 10.50 5.52 -6.23
CA HIS A 158 9.21 6.13 -5.91
C HIS A 158 8.41 5.16 -5.04
N ALA A 159 7.99 5.60 -3.86
CA ALA A 159 7.11 4.82 -2.99
C ALA A 159 5.75 5.51 -2.84
N ILE A 160 4.71 4.69 -2.69
CA ILE A 160 3.34 5.15 -2.43
C ILE A 160 2.95 4.62 -1.07
N HIS A 161 2.57 5.52 -0.18
CA HIS A 161 2.00 5.21 1.11
C HIS A 161 0.53 5.62 1.11
N LEU A 162 -0.28 4.88 1.86
CA LEU A 162 -1.60 5.38 2.20
C LEU A 162 -1.43 6.52 3.20
N GLY A 163 -1.80 7.73 2.78
CA GLY A 163 -1.81 8.91 3.63
C GLY A 163 -3.05 8.93 4.54
N GLU A 164 -3.50 10.13 4.90
CA GLU A 164 -4.72 10.28 5.69
C GLU A 164 -5.95 9.80 4.90
N VAL A 165 -6.79 8.99 5.57
CA VAL A 165 -8.11 8.61 5.08
C VAL A 165 -9.17 9.15 6.01
N ASP A 166 -10.04 9.99 5.46
CA ASP A 166 -11.18 10.55 6.16
C ASP A 166 -12.45 9.88 5.68
N ILE A 167 -13.24 9.37 6.60
CA ILE A 167 -14.52 8.74 6.29
C ILE A 167 -15.58 9.40 7.16
N GLU A 168 -16.45 10.19 6.56
CA GLU A 168 -17.66 10.69 7.21
C GLU A 168 -18.78 9.68 6.96
N ILE A 169 -19.21 8.97 8.00
CA ILE A 169 -20.30 7.99 7.93
C ILE A 169 -21.59 8.64 8.41
N MET A 170 -22.63 8.59 7.58
CA MET A 170 -23.96 9.08 7.91
C MET A 170 -24.88 7.92 8.26
N ILE A 171 -25.17 7.76 9.55
CA ILE A 171 -26.01 6.68 10.06
C ILE A 171 -27.47 7.16 10.13
N PRO A 172 -28.43 6.48 9.49
CA PRO A 172 -29.84 6.83 9.63
C PRO A 172 -30.36 6.48 11.03
N PHE A 173 -30.94 7.46 11.71
CA PHE A 173 -31.59 7.32 13.02
C PHE A 173 -32.96 8.03 12.97
N GLY A 174 -34.00 7.29 12.58
CA GLY A 174 -35.31 7.87 12.30
C GLY A 174 -35.27 8.82 11.10
N PRO A 175 -35.80 10.07 11.19
CA PRO A 175 -35.74 11.05 10.11
C PRO A 175 -34.39 11.79 10.02
N THR A 176 -33.51 11.61 11.01
CA THR A 176 -32.22 12.30 11.10
C THR A 176 -31.07 11.38 10.71
N LYS A 177 -29.97 11.94 10.19
CA LYS A 177 -28.71 11.23 10.00
C LYS A 177 -27.70 11.71 11.02
N PHE A 178 -27.00 10.78 11.66
CA PHE A 178 -25.93 11.09 12.61
C PHE A 178 -24.57 10.97 11.90
N PRO A 179 -23.78 12.06 11.80
CA PRO A 179 -22.44 12.01 11.24
C PRO A 179 -21.47 11.36 12.23
N LEU A 180 -20.59 10.51 11.71
CA LEU A 180 -19.51 9.89 12.44
C LEU A 180 -18.22 10.08 11.63
N ASP A 181 -17.35 10.96 12.11
CA ASP A 181 -16.08 11.28 11.47
C ASP A 181 -15.01 10.26 11.87
N VAL A 182 -14.73 9.32 10.98
CA VAL A 182 -13.68 8.32 11.16
C VAL A 182 -12.40 8.84 10.52
N LYS A 183 -11.33 8.87 11.31
CA LYS A 183 -10.01 9.35 10.89
C LYS A 183 -9.03 8.19 10.89
N CYS A 184 -8.45 7.90 9.74
CA CYS A 184 -7.39 6.91 9.63
C CYS A 184 -6.08 7.65 9.35
N PRO A 185 -5.14 7.68 10.31
CA PRO A 185 -3.84 8.28 10.06
C PRO A 185 -3.09 7.50 8.97
N PRO A 186 -2.05 8.09 8.34
CA PRO A 186 -1.18 7.37 7.42
C PRO A 186 -0.73 6.03 8.01
N GLN A 187 -0.79 4.98 7.19
CA GLN A 187 -0.44 3.63 7.62
C GLN A 187 0.83 3.18 6.90
N ALA A 188 1.80 2.72 7.67
CA ALA A 188 2.86 1.88 7.18
C ALA A 188 2.49 0.40 7.39
N ILE A 189 3.21 -0.53 6.76
CA ILE A 189 3.06 -1.97 7.02
C ILE A 189 3.81 -2.26 8.34
N PRO A 190 3.10 -2.36 9.48
CA PRO A 190 3.76 -2.41 10.77
C PRO A 190 4.17 -3.85 11.06
N TYR A 191 5.41 -4.00 11.49
CA TYR A 191 5.95 -5.23 12.03
C TYR A 191 6.05 -5.10 13.55
N ASP A 192 5.34 -5.96 14.27
CA ASP A 192 5.49 -6.08 15.72
C ASP A 192 6.79 -6.85 15.99
N CYS A 193 7.84 -6.13 16.37
CA CYS A 193 9.13 -6.70 16.71
C CYS A 193 9.30 -6.87 18.21
N ASP A 194 9.67 -8.07 18.61
CA ASP A 194 10.13 -8.40 19.96
C ASP A 194 11.65 -8.51 19.99
N PHE A 195 12.31 -7.58 20.67
CA PHE A 195 13.74 -7.55 20.89
C PHE A 195 14.09 -8.28 22.18
N SER A 196 13.91 -9.61 22.18
CA SER A 196 14.21 -10.51 23.30
C SER A 196 13.43 -10.22 24.60
N GLY A 197 12.19 -9.75 24.48
CA GLY A 197 11.32 -9.37 25.59
C GLY A 197 11.73 -8.08 26.30
N VAL A 198 12.80 -7.41 25.85
CA VAL A 198 13.28 -6.16 26.44
C VAL A 198 12.46 -4.98 25.91
N ILE A 199 12.25 -4.96 24.60
CA ILE A 199 11.50 -3.92 23.90
C ILE A 199 10.56 -4.61 22.91
N GLN A 200 9.29 -4.25 22.96
CA GLN A 200 8.32 -4.56 21.91
C GLN A 200 7.99 -3.27 21.19
N GLN A 201 8.24 -3.23 19.88
CA GLN A 201 8.10 -2.00 19.11
C GLN A 201 7.67 -2.32 17.68
N GLU A 202 6.78 -1.47 17.17
CA GLU A 202 6.41 -1.46 15.77
C GLU A 202 7.54 -0.84 14.95
N ILE A 203 7.99 -1.55 13.93
CA ILE A 203 8.88 -1.03 12.88
C ILE A 203 8.16 -1.11 11.55
N ASP A 204 8.48 -0.20 10.63
CA ASP A 204 7.85 -0.24 9.31
C ASP A 204 8.74 -1.01 8.34
N LEU A 205 8.14 -1.96 7.63
CA LEU A 205 8.80 -2.69 6.55
C LEU A 205 8.22 -2.24 5.21
N THR A 206 9.09 -1.76 4.34
CA THR A 206 8.76 -1.54 2.92
C THR A 206 9.46 -2.59 2.09
N ILE A 207 8.74 -3.27 1.21
CA ILE A 207 9.30 -4.22 0.24
C ILE A 207 8.84 -3.79 -1.14
N SER A 208 9.75 -3.87 -2.09
CA SER A 208 9.46 -3.60 -3.48
C SER A 208 10.26 -4.56 -4.35
N GLY A 209 9.76 -4.84 -5.54
CA GLY A 209 10.39 -5.71 -6.52
C GLY A 209 9.58 -5.77 -7.81
N THR A 210 10.16 -6.38 -8.83
CA THR A 210 9.53 -6.56 -10.14
C THR A 210 8.73 -7.87 -10.14
N VAL A 211 7.42 -7.81 -10.37
CA VAL A 211 6.60 -9.02 -10.59
C VAL A 211 5.99 -9.07 -11.99
N PRO A 212 5.71 -10.27 -12.51
CA PRO A 212 4.89 -10.42 -13.72
C PRO A 212 3.48 -9.86 -13.52
N THR A 213 2.91 -9.25 -14.56
CA THR A 213 1.53 -8.72 -14.56
C THR A 213 0.47 -9.81 -14.41
N TYR A 214 0.76 -11.02 -14.88
CA TYR A 214 -0.08 -12.20 -14.69
C TYR A 214 0.77 -13.46 -14.71
N LEU A 215 0.20 -14.55 -14.20
CA LEU A 215 0.90 -15.82 -14.02
C LEU A 215 0.18 -16.94 -14.76
N ASN A 216 0.95 -17.80 -15.43
CA ASN A 216 0.41 -19.01 -16.02
C ASN A 216 0.32 -20.12 -14.96
N PRO A 217 -0.84 -20.82 -14.82
CA PRO A 217 -1.00 -21.91 -13.87
C PRO A 217 0.12 -22.95 -13.94
N GLY A 218 0.68 -23.31 -12.79
CA GLY A 218 1.70 -24.36 -12.70
C GLY A 218 3.07 -24.02 -13.32
N LYS A 219 3.29 -22.81 -13.84
CA LYS A 219 4.60 -22.36 -14.34
C LYS A 219 5.40 -21.69 -13.23
N THR A 220 6.69 -21.98 -13.14
CA THR A 220 7.56 -21.32 -12.17
C THR A 220 7.78 -19.86 -12.56
N PHE A 221 7.79 -18.96 -11.58
CA PHE A 221 8.23 -17.57 -11.71
C PHE A 221 9.04 -17.16 -10.48
N SER A 222 9.69 -16.01 -10.55
CA SER A 222 10.32 -15.35 -9.41
C SER A 222 9.87 -13.89 -9.37
N VAL A 223 9.89 -13.30 -8.19
CA VAL A 223 9.95 -11.84 -8.04
C VAL A 223 11.42 -11.46 -8.07
N ASP A 224 11.80 -10.60 -8.98
CA ASP A 224 13.20 -10.17 -9.15
C ASP A 224 13.37 -8.72 -8.70
N ASP A 225 14.64 -8.29 -8.58
CA ASP A 225 15.01 -6.94 -8.15
C ASP A 225 14.38 -6.52 -6.82
N VAL A 226 14.19 -7.48 -5.90
CA VAL A 226 13.57 -7.22 -4.61
C VAL A 226 14.52 -6.46 -3.72
N TYR A 227 14.05 -5.36 -3.13
CA TYR A 227 14.72 -4.66 -2.04
C TYR A 227 13.73 -4.43 -0.91
N ALA A 228 14.25 -4.49 0.31
CA ALA A 228 13.48 -4.20 1.51
C ALA A 228 14.11 -3.03 2.26
N TYR A 229 13.28 -2.27 2.96
CA TYR A 229 13.70 -1.17 3.80
C TYR A 229 12.98 -1.25 5.14
N LEU A 230 13.74 -1.29 6.23
CA LEU A 230 13.23 -1.23 7.59
C LEU A 230 13.38 0.20 8.11
N ARG A 231 12.29 0.79 8.58
CA ARG A 231 12.29 2.11 9.21
C ARG A 231 12.18 1.92 10.72
N VAL A 232 13.26 2.25 11.42
CA VAL A 232 13.36 2.24 12.87
C VAL A 232 12.91 3.62 13.39
N PRO A 233 11.84 3.69 14.19
CA PRO A 233 11.29 4.98 14.59
C PRO A 233 12.23 5.73 15.55
N ALA A 234 12.20 7.06 15.47
CA ALA A 234 12.97 7.97 16.33
C ALA A 234 12.79 7.70 17.84
N ALA A 235 11.61 7.26 18.25
CA ALA A 235 11.34 6.91 19.64
C ALA A 235 12.17 5.71 20.11
N LEU A 236 12.37 4.71 19.25
CA LEU A 236 13.16 3.52 19.56
C LEU A 236 14.66 3.87 19.65
N THR A 237 15.15 4.70 18.74
CA THR A 237 16.57 5.13 18.76
C THR A 237 16.89 5.95 20.00
N ALA A 238 15.97 6.83 20.43
CA ALA A 238 16.08 7.56 21.69
C ALA A 238 16.06 6.63 22.92
N GLN A 239 15.19 5.61 22.93
CA GLN A 239 15.15 4.62 24.01
C GLN A 239 16.46 3.82 24.10
N VAL A 240 16.99 3.37 22.96
CA VAL A 240 18.28 2.67 22.91
C VAL A 240 19.40 3.54 23.48
N LYS A 241 19.48 4.83 23.08
CA LYS A 241 20.47 5.77 23.61
C LYS A 241 20.32 6.05 25.12
N ALA A 242 19.09 6.05 25.62
CA ALA A 242 18.84 6.21 27.06
C ALA A 242 19.34 4.99 27.87
N ILE A 243 19.25 3.78 27.30
CA ILE A 243 19.70 2.53 27.94
C ILE A 243 21.21 2.32 27.76
N ILE A 244 21.74 2.64 26.57
CA ILE A 244 23.14 2.43 26.17
C ILE A 244 23.70 3.76 25.59
N PRO A 245 24.12 4.70 26.45
CA PRO A 245 24.60 6.02 26.00
C PRO A 245 25.80 5.97 25.05
N GLU A 246 26.63 4.92 25.15
CA GLU A 246 27.81 4.68 24.31
C GLU A 246 27.48 4.14 22.90
N ALA A 247 26.25 3.71 22.64
CA ALA A 247 25.83 3.18 21.34
C ALA A 247 26.12 4.20 20.24
N LYS A 248 26.93 3.87 19.23
CA LYS A 248 27.28 4.78 18.12
C LYS A 248 26.84 4.23 16.78
N THR A 249 27.10 2.95 16.54
CA THR A 249 26.69 2.24 15.34
C THR A 249 25.91 1.00 15.72
N GLY A 250 25.05 0.54 14.82
CA GLY A 250 24.35 -0.73 14.94
C GLY A 250 24.70 -1.62 13.76
N ARG A 251 24.60 -2.93 13.97
CA ARG A 251 24.71 -3.93 12.92
C ARG A 251 23.52 -4.88 13.03
N VAL A 252 22.61 -4.80 12.07
CA VAL A 252 21.50 -5.76 11.96
C VAL A 252 21.98 -6.95 11.14
N THR A 253 21.76 -8.14 11.66
CA THR A 253 21.81 -9.40 10.93
C THR A 253 20.39 -9.91 10.78
N ALA A 254 19.85 -9.92 9.56
CA ALA A 254 18.56 -10.51 9.25
C ALA A 254 18.77 -11.94 8.77
N ASP A 255 18.40 -12.93 9.58
CA ASP A 255 18.65 -14.36 9.33
C ASP A 255 17.55 -15.00 8.47
N ASN A 256 16.31 -14.57 8.67
CA ASN A 256 15.15 -15.13 8.01
C ASN A 256 14.16 -14.02 7.70
N PHE A 257 13.56 -14.09 6.53
CA PHE A 257 12.40 -13.29 6.18
C PHE A 257 11.44 -14.15 5.35
N THR A 258 10.32 -14.50 5.95
CA THR A 258 9.35 -15.41 5.32
C THR A 258 8.37 -14.62 4.49
N ILE A 259 8.10 -15.07 3.27
CA ILE A 259 6.98 -14.64 2.44
C ILE A 259 5.97 -15.78 2.44
N ALA A 260 4.76 -15.51 2.94
CA ALA A 260 3.67 -16.46 2.82
C ALA A 260 3.06 -16.36 1.41
N VAL A 261 2.79 -17.51 0.80
CA VAL A 261 2.26 -17.59 -0.57
C VAL A 261 0.88 -18.20 -0.52
N LYS A 262 -0.15 -17.40 -0.81
CA LYS A 262 -1.54 -17.90 -0.91
C LYS A 262 -1.86 -18.23 -2.37
N ASN A 263 -2.62 -19.31 -2.56
CA ASN A 263 -2.96 -19.84 -3.88
C ASN A 263 -1.74 -20.15 -4.77
N GLY A 264 -0.62 -20.55 -4.15
CA GLY A 264 0.61 -20.93 -4.82
C GLY A 264 1.44 -21.93 -4.02
N SER A 265 2.63 -22.25 -4.52
CA SER A 265 3.60 -23.17 -3.89
C SER A 265 5.04 -22.66 -4.06
N PRO A 266 5.93 -22.83 -3.07
CA PRO A 266 5.63 -23.32 -1.71
C PRO A 266 4.72 -22.34 -0.96
N GLY A 267 3.93 -22.81 0.01
CA GLY A 267 3.03 -21.95 0.80
C GLY A 267 3.74 -20.93 1.70
N ALA A 268 5.04 -21.09 1.89
CA ALA A 268 5.94 -20.13 2.52
C ALA A 268 7.32 -20.23 1.87
N TYR A 269 8.02 -19.11 1.72
CA TYR A 269 9.34 -19.01 1.12
C TYR A 269 10.24 -18.11 1.97
N ASN A 270 11.45 -18.55 2.32
CA ASN A 270 12.42 -17.67 2.96
C ASN A 270 13.12 -16.82 1.90
N ALA A 271 12.78 -15.54 1.87
CA ALA A 271 13.32 -14.52 0.99
C ALA A 271 14.82 -14.23 1.22
N LEU A 272 15.35 -14.57 2.41
CA LEU A 272 16.75 -14.38 2.77
C LEU A 272 17.41 -15.75 2.99
N PRO A 273 17.81 -16.47 1.93
CA PRO A 273 18.44 -17.79 2.06
C PRO A 273 19.82 -17.73 2.74
N THR A 274 20.41 -16.53 2.83
CA THR A 274 21.66 -16.24 3.54
C THR A 274 21.46 -15.02 4.42
N PRO A 275 21.99 -15.01 5.66
CA PRO A 275 21.87 -13.85 6.53
C PRO A 275 22.39 -12.58 5.89
N GLN A 276 21.61 -11.50 5.99
CA GLN A 276 21.99 -10.17 5.49
C GLN A 276 22.50 -9.32 6.63
N VAL A 277 23.65 -8.69 6.45
CA VAL A 277 24.29 -7.86 7.48
C VAL A 277 24.34 -6.42 7.00
N VAL A 278 23.78 -5.52 7.80
CA VAL A 278 23.69 -4.10 7.48
C VAL A 278 24.11 -3.27 8.68
N GLU A 279 25.08 -2.39 8.47
CA GLU A 279 25.53 -1.43 9.47
C GLU A 279 24.83 -0.09 9.28
N PHE A 280 24.52 0.57 10.39
CA PHE A 280 23.85 1.87 10.43
C PHE A 280 24.37 2.72 11.61
N GLU A 281 24.14 4.03 11.55
CA GLU A 281 24.53 4.94 12.64
C GLU A 281 23.35 5.17 13.59
N PHE A 282 23.60 5.12 14.90
CA PHE A 282 22.61 5.50 15.90
C PHE A 282 22.71 7.00 16.17
N VAL A 283 21.76 7.75 15.63
CA VAL A 283 21.56 9.16 15.97
C VAL A 283 20.37 9.29 16.92
N ASP A 284 20.60 9.93 18.07
CA ASP A 284 19.59 10.06 19.12
C ASP A 284 18.35 10.81 18.62
N GLY A 285 17.18 10.21 18.82
CA GLY A 285 15.89 10.76 18.42
C GLY A 285 15.71 10.93 16.92
N GLN A 286 16.52 10.28 16.08
CA GLN A 286 16.32 10.26 14.64
C GLN A 286 15.79 8.90 14.17
N GLU A 287 14.94 8.96 13.16
CA GLU A 287 14.54 7.78 12.40
C GLU A 287 15.75 7.23 11.65
N ILE A 288 15.90 5.91 11.65
CA ILE A 288 16.95 5.22 10.91
C ILE A 288 16.25 4.34 9.88
N GLY A 289 16.73 4.39 8.66
CA GLY A 289 16.27 3.48 7.63
C GLY A 289 17.36 2.54 7.16
N ILE A 290 17.04 1.26 7.11
CA ILE A 290 17.97 0.16 6.93
C ILE A 290 17.55 -0.61 5.68
N ALA A 291 18.33 -0.47 4.62
CA ALA A 291 18.14 -1.23 3.38
C ALA A 291 18.63 -2.68 3.58
N VAL A 292 17.80 -3.66 3.23
CA VAL A 292 18.10 -5.09 3.30
C VAL A 292 17.80 -5.72 1.95
N PRO A 293 18.81 -6.19 1.18
CA PRO A 293 20.25 -6.01 1.37
C PRO A 293 20.68 -4.55 1.25
N LYS A 294 21.89 -4.24 1.76
CA LYS A 294 22.42 -2.86 1.76
C LYS A 294 22.64 -2.30 0.36
N ASP A 295 23.24 -3.10 -0.52
CA ASP A 295 23.78 -2.64 -1.81
C ASP A 295 23.26 -3.46 -3.01
N GLU A 296 22.41 -4.46 -2.75
CA GLU A 296 21.95 -5.42 -3.76
C GLU A 296 20.46 -5.69 -3.63
N THR A 297 19.87 -6.19 -4.71
CA THR A 297 18.53 -6.76 -4.71
C THR A 297 18.61 -8.28 -4.54
N PHE A 298 17.54 -8.90 -4.07
CA PHE A 298 17.38 -10.35 -4.04
C PHE A 298 16.18 -10.79 -4.89
N SER A 299 16.03 -12.11 -5.07
CA SER A 299 14.87 -12.68 -5.75
C SER A 299 14.06 -13.54 -4.78
N ILE A 300 12.73 -13.52 -4.92
CA ILE A 300 11.80 -14.40 -4.22
C ILE A 300 11.33 -15.45 -5.22
N GLY A 301 11.82 -16.68 -5.09
CA GLY A 301 11.42 -17.80 -5.95
C GLY A 301 12.46 -18.92 -6.09
N PRO A 302 12.15 -19.98 -6.86
CA PRO A 302 11.00 -20.09 -7.75
C PRO A 302 9.69 -20.37 -7.00
N LEU A 303 8.61 -19.73 -7.45
CA LEU A 303 7.24 -19.90 -6.99
C LEU A 303 6.37 -20.51 -8.10
N VAL A 304 5.34 -21.26 -7.73
CA VAL A 304 4.41 -21.91 -8.65
C VAL A 304 2.98 -21.41 -8.36
N PRO A 305 2.34 -20.68 -9.28
CA PRO A 305 0.96 -20.23 -9.16
C PRO A 305 -0.02 -21.40 -9.19
N GLY A 306 -1.14 -21.22 -8.49
CA GLY A 306 -2.25 -22.16 -8.44
C GLY A 306 -3.06 -22.22 -9.74
N MET A 307 -4.38 -22.34 -9.61
CA MET A 307 -5.28 -22.53 -10.75
C MET A 307 -5.62 -21.20 -11.46
N SER A 308 -5.95 -21.30 -12.74
CA SER A 308 -6.49 -20.19 -13.54
C SER A 308 -7.76 -19.61 -12.91
N GLY A 309 -7.93 -18.29 -13.00
CA GLY A 309 -9.05 -17.56 -12.40
C GLY A 309 -8.91 -17.30 -10.91
N SER A 310 -7.76 -17.61 -10.31
CA SER A 310 -7.41 -17.19 -8.95
C SER A 310 -6.40 -16.05 -8.96
N GLU A 311 -6.18 -15.44 -7.79
CA GLU A 311 -5.07 -14.52 -7.56
C GLU A 311 -4.06 -15.20 -6.62
N LEU A 312 -2.78 -15.16 -7.00
CA LEU A 312 -1.68 -15.53 -6.12
C LEU A 312 -1.33 -14.32 -5.27
N PHE A 313 -1.28 -14.50 -3.95
CA PHE A 313 -0.85 -13.43 -3.04
C PHE A 313 0.50 -13.76 -2.43
N LEU A 314 1.37 -12.77 -2.37
CA LEU A 314 2.57 -12.78 -1.56
C LEU A 314 2.33 -11.89 -0.36
N ASP A 315 2.35 -12.49 0.81
CA ASP A 315 2.15 -11.80 2.07
C ASP A 315 3.48 -11.72 2.82
N ALA A 316 3.67 -10.60 3.48
CA ALA A 316 4.75 -10.44 4.43
C ALA A 316 4.54 -11.46 5.56
N GLY A 317 5.56 -12.25 5.89
CA GLY A 317 5.55 -13.22 6.98
C GLY A 317 6.57 -12.86 8.06
N ASP A 318 6.90 -13.84 8.89
CA ASP A 318 7.80 -13.66 10.03
C ASP A 318 9.23 -13.33 9.59
N ALA A 319 9.85 -12.39 10.30
CA ALA A 319 11.25 -12.04 10.17
C ALA A 319 11.99 -12.31 11.48
N SER A 320 13.27 -12.68 11.41
CA SER A 320 14.09 -12.85 12.62
C SER A 320 15.55 -12.56 12.36
N GLY A 321 16.27 -12.24 13.42
CA GLY A 321 17.68 -11.92 13.34
C GLY A 321 18.26 -11.46 14.67
N ALA A 322 19.33 -10.66 14.60
CA ALA A 322 19.91 -9.99 15.75
C ALA A 322 20.40 -8.59 15.40
N VAL A 323 20.39 -7.70 16.40
CA VAL A 323 21.01 -6.37 16.33
C VAL A 323 22.18 -6.33 17.29
N ASP A 324 23.38 -6.11 16.76
CA ASP A 324 24.54 -5.73 17.57
C ASP A 324 24.54 -4.21 17.75
N ILE A 325 24.61 -3.76 18.99
CA ILE A 325 24.84 -2.35 19.31
C ILE A 325 26.33 -2.19 19.59
N LEU A 326 26.99 -1.32 18.83
CA LEU A 326 28.43 -1.11 18.91
C LEU A 326 28.76 0.27 19.47
N ASP A 327 29.87 0.36 20.19
CA ASP A 327 30.36 1.60 20.78
C ASP A 327 31.15 2.47 19.78
N GLY A 328 31.78 3.52 20.29
CA GLY A 328 32.61 4.43 19.48
C GLY A 328 33.87 3.82 18.87
N GLU A 329 34.32 2.68 19.39
CA GLU A 329 35.50 1.93 18.94
C GLU A 329 35.10 0.76 18.02
N GLY A 330 33.80 0.52 17.82
CA GLY A 330 33.26 -0.58 17.03
C GLY A 330 33.20 -1.91 17.79
N ALA A 331 33.34 -1.90 19.12
CA ALA A 331 33.17 -3.09 19.94
C ALA A 331 31.68 -3.33 20.19
N THR A 332 31.23 -4.58 20.08
CA THR A 332 29.85 -4.97 20.41
C THR A 332 29.63 -4.83 21.92
N VAL A 333 28.73 -3.91 22.29
CA VAL A 333 28.28 -3.70 23.67
C VAL A 333 27.25 -4.76 24.05
N ILE A 334 26.30 -5.01 23.15
CA ILE A 334 25.25 -6.01 23.33
C ILE A 334 24.78 -6.54 21.97
N THR A 335 24.40 -7.81 21.95
CA THR A 335 23.67 -8.44 20.84
C THR A 335 22.26 -8.72 21.32
N VAL A 336 21.27 -8.22 20.59
CA VAL A 336 19.85 -8.38 20.91
C VAL A 336 19.17 -9.16 19.79
N PRO A 337 18.80 -10.44 20.00
CA PRO A 337 17.98 -11.15 19.04
C PRO A 337 16.61 -10.47 18.89
N PHE A 338 16.07 -10.51 17.69
CA PHE A 338 14.72 -10.04 17.41
C PHE A 338 13.91 -11.07 16.62
N THR A 339 12.61 -11.05 16.87
CA THR A 339 11.60 -11.70 16.03
C THR A 339 10.53 -10.67 15.71
N CYS A 340 10.16 -10.55 14.46
CA CYS A 340 9.12 -9.66 14.03
C CYS A 340 8.03 -10.42 13.29
N VAL A 341 6.79 -10.09 13.59
CA VAL A 341 5.63 -10.62 12.89
C VAL A 341 4.83 -9.47 12.29
N PRO A 342 4.21 -9.66 11.10
CA PRO A 342 3.28 -8.67 10.59
C PRO A 342 2.17 -8.44 11.62
N LYS A 343 1.97 -7.18 12.01
CA LYS A 343 0.90 -6.81 12.96
C LYS A 343 -0.49 -7.14 12.39
N TYR A 344 -0.61 -7.06 11.07
CA TYR A 344 -1.79 -7.43 10.32
C TYR A 344 -1.40 -8.33 9.16
N THR A 345 -2.29 -9.25 8.78
CA THR A 345 -2.18 -9.96 7.50
C THR A 345 -2.25 -8.91 6.39
N SER A 346 -1.12 -8.64 5.74
CA SER A 346 -1.00 -7.70 4.64
C SER A 346 -0.48 -8.44 3.41
N SER A 347 -1.25 -8.39 2.32
CA SER A 347 -0.77 -8.88 1.04
C SER A 347 0.09 -7.80 0.39
N LEU A 348 1.38 -8.09 0.29
CA LEU A 348 2.34 -7.22 -0.39
C LEU A 348 1.98 -7.06 -1.86
N ILE A 349 1.53 -8.17 -2.46
CA ILE A 349 1.09 -8.18 -3.85
C ILE A 349 0.08 -9.29 -4.12
N GLY A 350 -0.92 -8.97 -4.94
CA GLY A 350 -1.80 -9.92 -5.62
C GLY A 350 -1.51 -9.96 -7.11
N ILE A 351 -1.32 -11.16 -7.68
CA ILE A 351 -1.02 -11.35 -9.10
C ILE A 351 -2.08 -12.29 -9.71
N PRO A 352 -2.81 -11.85 -10.76
CA PRO A 352 -3.82 -12.69 -11.38
C PRO A 352 -3.21 -13.91 -12.07
N VAL A 353 -3.82 -15.07 -11.85
CA VAL A 353 -3.43 -16.33 -12.48
C VAL A 353 -4.38 -16.63 -13.63
N THR A 354 -3.86 -16.77 -14.85
CA THR A 354 -4.66 -16.92 -16.07
C THR A 354 -3.98 -17.83 -17.10
N ASP A 355 -4.79 -18.57 -17.85
CA ASP A 355 -4.34 -19.35 -19.02
C ASP A 355 -4.16 -18.48 -20.27
N LEU A 356 -4.47 -17.19 -20.18
CA LEU A 356 -4.32 -16.28 -21.29
C LEU A 356 -2.83 -16.15 -21.65
N THR A 357 -2.54 -16.37 -22.93
CA THR A 357 -1.23 -16.04 -23.46
C THR A 357 -1.05 -14.54 -23.44
N ALA A 358 0.13 -14.09 -23.04
CA ALA A 358 0.56 -12.71 -23.21
C ALA A 358 0.12 -12.22 -24.58
N PRO A 359 -0.58 -11.07 -24.71
CA PRO A 359 -0.53 -10.39 -26.00
C PRO A 359 0.96 -10.18 -26.33
N PRO A 360 1.40 -10.46 -27.57
CA PRO A 360 2.80 -10.32 -27.93
C PRO A 360 3.25 -8.89 -27.66
N ILE A 361 4.34 -8.76 -26.90
CA ILE A 361 4.97 -7.48 -26.60
C ILE A 361 5.43 -6.90 -27.95
N THR A 362 4.70 -5.90 -28.44
CA THR A 362 5.09 -5.20 -29.68
C THR A 362 5.90 -3.99 -29.22
N PRO A 363 7.21 -3.93 -29.56
CA PRO A 363 8.12 -2.91 -29.05
C PRO A 363 7.80 -1.49 -29.52
#